data_AF-A0A1M3IKH9-F1
#
_entry.id   AF-A0A1M3IKH9-F1
#
_cell.length_a   1.000
_cell.length_b   1.000
_cell.length_c   1.000
_cell.angle_alpha   90.00
_cell.angle_beta   90.00
_cell.angle_gamma   90.00
#
_symmetry.space_group_name_H-M   'P 1'
#
loop_
_entity.id
_entity.type
_entity.pdbx_description
1 polymer ?
#
loop_
_entity_poly.entity_id
_entity_poly.type
_entity_poly.pdbx_seq_one_letter_code
_entity_poly.pdbx_strand_id
1 'polypeptide(L)'
;MSKLLFLFIICSFISFHTSAQLSKEQLEDSAYAALEAIPEIQHMIQIDTDARWPLSMRTVKSPSTDFNYYWIEVGHANAQRFVSQFHFYIKPPAMEVYYLDPLTDSLFTPAQWRAKSK
;
A
#
# COMPACT_ATOMS: atom_id res chain seq x y z
N MET A 1 -3.50 42.53 -43.95
CA MET A 1 -4.53 41.48 -43.81
C MET A 1 -3.80 40.17 -43.57
N SER A 2 -3.34 39.90 -42.34
CA SER A 2 -4.14 39.31 -41.25
C SER A 2 -4.88 38.06 -41.72
N LYS A 3 -4.28 36.88 -41.47
CA LYS A 3 -4.96 35.58 -41.28
C LYS A 3 -4.03 34.36 -41.15
N LEU A 4 -2.71 34.51 -41.27
CA LEU A 4 -1.79 33.35 -41.27
C LEU A 4 -0.85 33.25 -40.05
N LEU A 5 -1.14 33.96 -38.96
CA LEU A 5 -0.27 33.97 -37.77
C LEU A 5 -0.99 33.60 -36.46
N PHE A 6 -2.15 32.96 -36.54
CA PHE A 6 -3.02 32.73 -35.39
C PHE A 6 -3.41 31.26 -35.18
N LEU A 7 -2.56 30.32 -35.62
CA LEU A 7 -2.86 28.88 -35.51
C LEU A 7 -1.73 28.02 -34.93
N PHE A 8 -0.73 28.64 -34.28
CA PHE A 8 0.37 27.90 -33.64
C PHE A 8 0.47 28.07 -32.12
N ILE A 9 -0.43 28.85 -31.49
CA ILE A 9 -0.36 29.14 -30.04
C ILE A 9 -1.38 28.33 -29.21
N ILE A 10 -2.26 27.55 -29.84
CA ILE A 10 -3.35 26.84 -29.13
C ILE A 10 -3.09 25.32 -28.98
N CYS A 11 -1.90 24.81 -29.33
CA CYS A 11 -1.58 23.38 -29.17
C CYS A 11 -0.62 23.06 -28.01
N SER A 12 -0.21 24.03 -27.20
CA SER A 12 0.81 23.80 -26.16
C SER A 12 0.27 23.66 -24.73
N PHE A 13 -1.04 23.73 -24.51
CA PHE A 13 -1.62 23.80 -23.16
C PHE A 13 -2.43 22.58 -22.69
N ILE A 14 -2.33 21.42 -23.34
CA ILE A 14 -3.11 20.23 -22.93
C ILE A 14 -2.27 19.10 -22.28
N SER A 15 -0.94 19.17 -22.27
CA SER A 15 -0.13 18.00 -21.85
C SER A 15 0.41 18.02 -20.41
N PHE A 16 -0.02 18.93 -19.54
CA PHE A 16 0.61 19.11 -18.21
C PHE A 16 -0.23 18.71 -16.99
N HIS A 17 -1.15 17.75 -17.11
CA HIS A 17 -1.90 17.23 -15.95
C HIS A 17 -1.74 15.71 -15.72
N THR A 18 -0.56 15.14 -16.02
CA THR A 18 -0.30 13.70 -15.78
C THR A 18 1.06 13.44 -15.11
N SER A 19 1.55 14.38 -14.29
CA SER A 19 2.82 14.21 -13.56
C SER A 19 2.67 13.99 -12.05
N ALA A 20 1.54 14.38 -11.45
CA ALA A 20 1.25 14.12 -10.03
C ALA A 20 0.64 12.74 -9.78
N GLN A 21 0.21 12.05 -10.86
CA GLN A 21 -0.37 10.70 -10.82
C GLN A 21 0.62 9.61 -11.28
N LEU A 22 1.93 9.91 -11.30
CA LEU A 22 2.93 8.95 -10.80
C LEU A 22 2.72 8.91 -9.29
N SER A 23 1.81 8.04 -8.91
CA SER A 23 0.63 8.39 -8.13
C SER A 23 0.66 7.76 -6.76
N LYS A 24 -0.24 8.22 -5.90
CA LYS A 24 -0.68 7.50 -4.71
C LYS A 24 -0.77 5.96 -4.90
N GLU A 25 -1.19 5.49 -6.07
CA GLU A 25 -1.25 4.07 -6.47
C GLU A 25 0.13 3.41 -6.48
N GLN A 26 1.16 4.02 -7.09
CA GLN A 26 2.52 3.48 -7.09
C GLN A 26 3.13 3.41 -5.68
N LEU A 27 2.81 4.39 -4.83
CA LEU A 27 3.24 4.37 -3.42
C LEU A 27 2.52 3.29 -2.63
N GLU A 28 1.25 3.01 -2.95
CA GLU A 28 0.47 1.95 -2.34
C GLU A 28 0.97 0.57 -2.79
N ASP A 29 1.25 0.39 -4.09
CA ASP A 29 1.91 -0.81 -4.63
C ASP A 29 3.26 -1.06 -3.96
N SER A 30 4.04 0.00 -3.75
CA SER A 30 5.32 -0.07 -3.03
C SER A 30 5.14 -0.48 -1.57
N ALA A 31 4.03 -0.08 -0.93
CA ALA A 31 3.70 -0.49 0.43
C ALA A 31 3.35 -1.98 0.50
N TYR A 32 2.58 -2.50 -0.47
CA TYR A 32 2.34 -3.95 -0.59
C TYR A 32 3.63 -4.72 -0.83
N ALA A 33 4.48 -4.25 -1.76
CA ALA A 33 5.77 -4.87 -2.04
C ALA A 33 6.69 -4.91 -0.81
N ALA A 34 6.67 -3.86 0.04
CA ALA A 34 7.42 -3.84 1.29
C ALA A 34 6.92 -4.88 2.30
N LEU A 35 5.61 -5.18 2.32
CA LEU A 35 5.08 -6.28 3.13
C LEU A 35 5.44 -7.66 2.56
N GLU A 36 5.34 -7.84 1.25
CA GLU A 36 5.72 -9.10 0.59
C GLU A 36 7.21 -9.42 0.75
N ALA A 37 8.06 -8.40 0.97
CA ALA A 37 9.47 -8.57 1.28
C ALA A 37 9.75 -9.10 2.70
N ILE A 38 8.76 -9.14 3.58
CA ILE A 38 8.89 -9.75 4.92
C ILE A 38 8.88 -11.28 4.76
N PRO A 39 9.90 -12.01 5.24
CA PRO A 39 10.00 -13.46 5.03
C PRO A 39 8.78 -14.25 5.51
N GLU A 40 8.18 -13.87 6.63
CA GLU A 40 6.96 -14.49 7.17
C GLU A 40 5.77 -14.31 6.22
N ILE A 41 5.58 -13.10 5.70
CA ILE A 41 4.49 -12.80 4.76
C ILE A 41 4.70 -13.55 3.45
N GLN A 42 5.92 -13.49 2.90
CA GLN A 42 6.29 -14.22 1.70
C GLN A 42 6.04 -15.73 1.86
N HIS A 43 6.43 -16.30 2.99
CA HIS A 43 6.21 -17.71 3.29
C HIS A 43 4.72 -18.04 3.34
N MET A 44 3.90 -17.23 4.01
CA MET A 44 2.44 -17.41 4.05
C MET A 44 1.82 -17.37 2.65
N ILE A 45 2.24 -16.44 1.79
CA ILE A 45 1.79 -16.38 0.39
C ILE A 45 2.17 -17.67 -0.36
N GLN A 46 3.39 -18.15 -0.20
CA GLN A 46 3.89 -19.33 -0.92
C GLN A 46 3.19 -20.64 -0.54
N ILE A 47 2.80 -20.79 0.72
CA ILE A 47 2.14 -22.00 1.22
C ILE A 47 0.62 -21.93 1.16
N ASP A 48 0.06 -20.76 0.84
CA ASP A 48 -1.38 -20.61 0.75
C ASP A 48 -1.94 -21.43 -0.43
N THR A 49 -2.80 -22.36 -0.07
CA THR A 49 -3.48 -23.27 -1.01
C THR A 49 -5.00 -23.26 -0.81
N ASP A 50 -5.52 -22.39 0.08
CA ASP A 50 -6.95 -22.33 0.35
C ASP A 50 -7.68 -21.53 -0.75
N ALA A 51 -8.30 -22.25 -1.68
CA ALA A 51 -9.07 -21.63 -2.77
C ALA A 51 -10.39 -20.96 -2.30
N ARG A 52 -10.89 -21.27 -1.10
CA ARG A 52 -12.15 -20.70 -0.57
C ARG A 52 -11.91 -19.46 0.29
N TRP A 53 -10.77 -19.43 0.96
CA TRP A 53 -10.32 -18.36 1.84
C TRP A 53 -8.86 -18.03 1.57
N PRO A 54 -8.49 -17.57 0.36
CA PRO A 54 -7.10 -17.23 0.07
C PRO A 54 -6.59 -16.12 1.01
N LEU A 55 -5.30 -16.19 1.30
CA LEU A 55 -4.55 -15.10 1.89
C LEU A 55 -4.67 -13.87 0.98
N SER A 56 -4.92 -12.73 1.60
CA SER A 56 -5.17 -11.47 0.91
C SER A 56 -4.67 -10.32 1.79
N MET A 57 -4.46 -9.17 1.15
CA MET A 57 -4.09 -7.94 1.82
C MET A 57 -5.04 -6.83 1.40
N ARG A 58 -5.30 -5.89 2.31
CA ARG A 58 -6.11 -4.70 1.99
C ARG A 58 -5.62 -3.47 2.70
N THR A 59 -5.63 -2.34 2.01
CA THR A 59 -5.43 -1.03 2.61
C THR A 59 -6.69 -0.61 3.36
N VAL A 60 -6.57 -0.39 4.67
CA VAL A 60 -7.63 0.16 5.54
C VAL A 60 -7.62 1.68 5.52
N LYS A 61 -6.43 2.29 5.57
CA LYS A 61 -6.25 3.76 5.54
C LYS A 61 -4.97 4.11 4.79
N SER A 62 -5.08 5.06 3.85
CA SER A 62 -3.91 5.63 3.17
C SER A 62 -3.36 6.85 3.93
N PRO A 63 -2.11 7.27 3.66
CA PRO A 63 -1.56 8.49 4.22
C PRO A 63 -2.42 9.72 3.92
N SER A 64 -2.53 10.60 4.90
CA SER A 64 -3.20 11.89 4.83
C SER A 64 -2.54 12.87 5.80
N THR A 65 -3.09 14.07 5.95
CA THR A 65 -2.52 15.11 6.83
C THR A 65 -2.47 14.72 8.30
N ASP A 66 -3.35 13.81 8.76
CA ASP A 66 -3.45 13.38 10.16
C ASP A 66 -2.87 11.98 10.42
N PHE A 67 -2.41 11.31 9.37
CA PHE A 67 -2.03 9.91 9.41
C PHE A 67 -0.96 9.63 8.38
N ASN A 68 0.25 9.33 8.82
CA ASN A 68 1.43 9.29 7.95
C ASN A 68 1.79 7.88 7.46
N TYR A 69 0.84 6.94 7.48
CA TYR A 69 1.08 5.55 7.14
C TYR A 69 0.08 5.05 6.11
N TYR A 70 0.46 4.01 5.36
CA TYR A 70 -0.50 3.04 4.87
C TYR A 70 -0.78 2.06 6.00
N TRP A 71 -2.05 1.90 6.37
CA TRP A 71 -2.49 0.81 7.22
C TRP A 71 -2.98 -0.32 6.31
N ILE A 72 -2.23 -1.42 6.28
CA ILE A 72 -2.58 -2.60 5.52
C ILE A 72 -2.86 -3.76 6.48
N GLU A 73 -3.95 -4.47 6.24
CA GLU A 73 -4.26 -5.71 6.92
C GLU A 73 -3.87 -6.90 6.05
N VAL A 74 -3.31 -7.93 6.67
CA VAL A 74 -3.04 -9.24 6.06
C VAL A 74 -3.95 -10.26 6.73
N GLY A 75 -4.66 -11.05 5.94
CA GLY A 75 -5.63 -12.01 6.44
C GLY A 75 -6.21 -12.88 5.34
N HIS A 76 -7.29 -13.59 5.63
CA HIS A 76 -7.96 -14.41 4.62
C HIS A 76 -9.25 -13.75 4.15
N ALA A 77 -9.50 -13.82 2.84
CA ALA A 77 -10.65 -13.19 2.22
C ALA A 77 -11.46 -14.20 1.41
N ASN A 78 -12.76 -13.97 1.32
CA ASN A 78 -13.62 -14.57 0.31
C ASN A 78 -14.51 -13.50 -0.32
N ALA A 79 -15.45 -13.90 -1.17
CA ALA A 79 -16.31 -12.96 -1.88
C ALA A 79 -17.19 -12.08 -0.97
N GLN A 80 -17.36 -12.41 0.31
CA GLN A 80 -18.24 -11.69 1.23
C GLN A 80 -17.53 -11.07 2.44
N ARG A 81 -16.34 -11.57 2.80
CA ARG A 81 -15.70 -11.26 4.10
C ARG A 81 -14.19 -11.22 3.98
N PHE A 82 -13.59 -10.42 4.86
CA PHE A 82 -12.16 -10.38 5.13
C PHE A 82 -11.94 -10.59 6.62
N VAL A 83 -11.09 -11.55 6.99
CA VAL A 83 -10.71 -11.84 8.37
C VAL A 83 -9.25 -11.46 8.55
N SER A 84 -9.02 -10.31 9.19
CA SER A 84 -7.67 -9.81 9.48
C SER A 84 -6.96 -10.72 10.48
N GLN A 85 -5.69 -11.02 10.21
CA GLN A 85 -4.79 -11.70 11.13
C GLN A 85 -3.69 -10.77 11.64
N PHE A 86 -3.19 -9.88 10.77
CA PHE A 86 -2.11 -8.95 11.09
C PHE A 86 -2.44 -7.55 10.59
N HIS A 87 -2.01 -6.55 11.35
CA HIS A 87 -2.12 -5.14 10.99
C HIS A 87 -0.71 -4.58 10.83
N PHE A 88 -0.44 -3.93 9.70
CA PHE A 88 0.84 -3.30 9.42
C PHE A 88 0.68 -1.84 9.07
N TYR A 89 1.57 -1.02 9.61
CA TYR A 89 1.76 0.36 9.23
C TYR A 89 3.02 0.48 8.38
N ILE A 90 2.88 1.05 7.19
CA ILE A 90 3.99 1.27 6.26
C ILE A 90 4.16 2.78 6.09
N LYS A 91 5.35 3.28 6.40
CA LYS A 91 5.65 4.71 6.37
C LYS A 91 6.37 5.09 5.07
N PRO A 92 5.73 5.84 4.17
CA PRO A 92 6.41 6.39 3.00
C PRO A 92 7.37 7.54 3.38
N PRO A 93 8.32 7.91 2.50
CA PRO A 93 8.61 7.29 1.22
C PRO A 93 9.55 6.08 1.32
N ALA A 94 10.22 5.89 2.46
CA ALA A 94 11.20 4.82 2.66
C ALA A 94 10.57 3.41 2.82
N MET A 95 9.24 3.34 2.91
CA MET A 95 8.48 2.11 3.12
C MET A 95 8.91 1.36 4.39
N GLU A 96 9.12 2.10 5.48
CA GLU A 96 9.44 1.52 6.78
C GLU A 96 8.22 0.75 7.29
N VAL A 97 8.38 -0.55 7.54
CA VAL A 97 7.29 -1.42 7.98
C VAL A 97 7.28 -1.55 9.50
N TYR A 98 6.08 -1.47 10.07
CA TYR A 98 5.79 -1.72 11.47
C TYR A 98 4.60 -2.67 11.61
N TYR A 99 4.71 -3.68 12.45
CA TYR A 99 3.57 -4.45 12.94
C TYR A 99 2.83 -3.66 14.02
N LEU A 100 1.51 -3.57 13.90
CA LEU A 100 0.62 -2.98 14.90
C LEU A 100 0.01 -4.10 15.75
N ASP A 101 0.22 -4.03 17.06
CA ASP A 101 -0.51 -4.86 18.03
C ASP A 101 -1.85 -4.19 18.37
N PRO A 102 -3.00 -4.74 17.93
CA PRO A 102 -4.29 -4.09 18.13
C PRO A 102 -4.77 -4.08 19.59
N LEU A 103 -4.14 -4.86 20.47
CA LEU A 103 -4.51 -4.89 21.90
C LEU A 103 -3.84 -3.75 22.68
N THR A 104 -2.65 -3.34 22.26
CA THR A 104 -1.81 -2.36 22.98
C THR A 104 -1.54 -1.10 22.20
N ASP A 105 -2.00 -1.02 20.94
CA ASP A 105 -1.71 0.05 19.98
C ASP A 105 -0.20 0.31 19.80
N SER A 106 0.61 -0.72 20.07
CA SER A 106 2.07 -0.63 20.03
C SER A 106 2.60 -1.02 18.66
N LEU A 107 3.58 -0.26 18.18
CA LEU A 107 4.28 -0.52 16.93
C LEU A 107 5.58 -1.28 17.18
N PHE A 108 5.79 -2.33 16.41
CA PHE A 108 6.97 -3.18 16.45
C PHE A 108 7.62 -3.23 15.08
N THR A 109 8.94 -3.16 15.02
CA THR A 109 9.66 -3.54 13.80
C THR A 109 9.44 -5.02 13.49
N PRO A 110 9.62 -5.49 12.23
CA PRO A 110 9.50 -6.90 11.91
C PRO A 110 10.38 -7.81 12.77
N ALA A 111 11.57 -7.34 13.16
CA ALA A 111 12.46 -8.08 14.07
C ALA A 111 11.88 -8.21 15.49
N GLN A 112 11.28 -7.15 16.03
CA GLN A 112 10.64 -7.18 17.35
C GLN A 112 9.37 -8.02 17.34
N TRP A 113 8.56 -7.93 16.28
CA TRP A 113 7.39 -8.77 16.08
C TRP A 113 7.77 -10.26 16.09
N ARG A 114 8.81 -10.64 15.33
CA ARG A 114 9.36 -12.00 15.30
C ARG A 114 9.85 -12.50 16.66
N ALA A 115 10.38 -11.61 17.49
CA ALA A 115 10.82 -11.98 18.85
C ALA A 115 9.64 -12.23 19.80
N LYS A 116 8.48 -11.62 19.55
CA LYS A 116 7.25 -11.76 20.36
C LYS A 116 6.39 -12.95 19.93
N SER A 117 6.51 -13.41 18.69
CA SER A 117 5.74 -14.54 18.14
C SER A 117 6.38 -15.92 18.38
N LYS A 118 7.54 -15.97 19.05
CA LYS A 118 8.16 -17.20 19.55
C LYS A 118 7.75 -17.46 20.99
#